data_AF-A0AAU4BXR5-F1
#
_entry.id   AF-A0AAU4BXR5-F1
#
_cell.length_a   1.000
_cell.length_b   1.000
_cell.length_c   1.000
_cell.angle_alpha   90.00
_cell.angle_beta   90.00
_cell.angle_gamma   90.00
#
_symmetry.space_group_name_H-M   'P 1'
#
loop_
_entity.id
_entity.type
_entity.pdbx_description
1 polymer ?
#
loop_
_entity_poly.entity_id
_entity_poly.type
_entity_poly.pdbx_seq_one_letter_code
_entity_poly.pdbx_strand_id
1 'polypeptide(L)'
;MLRSSIDAAHIDAYSDDDWPTEVLHSYEHALSLARQELVSGTRSRRSDPGMGIDLDVQDDGQFKVLSDLAPYTIHAEGWGDGRLVFSASDSGTALWIEVTQEQEAALLFRLGQLGISSGVLTVLTPGR
;
A
#
# COMPACT_ATOMS: atom_id res chain seq x y z
N MET A 1 -12.75 4.34 8.09
CA MET A 1 -11.85 4.46 6.92
C MET A 1 -10.68 3.52 7.17
N LEU A 2 -10.13 2.85 6.14
CA LEU A 2 -9.04 1.88 6.33
C LEU A 2 -7.75 2.54 6.84
N ARG A 3 -7.47 3.77 6.38
CA ARG A 3 -6.30 4.55 6.80
C ARG A 3 -6.14 4.67 8.32
N SER A 4 -7.25 4.84 9.06
CA SER A 4 -7.19 5.04 10.51
C SER A 4 -6.90 3.76 11.30
N SER A 5 -6.90 2.59 10.66
CA SER A 5 -6.52 1.32 11.29
C SER A 5 -5.09 0.89 10.95
N ILE A 6 -4.32 1.74 10.26
CA ILE A 6 -2.92 1.46 9.89
C ILE A 6 -2.01 2.32 10.78
N ASP A 7 -1.08 1.69 11.48
CA ASP A 7 -0.04 2.33 12.30
C ASP A 7 1.35 2.30 11.63
N ALA A 8 1.58 1.35 10.72
CA ALA A 8 2.80 1.24 9.94
C ALA A 8 2.47 0.84 8.51
N ALA A 9 3.12 1.46 7.52
CA ALA A 9 3.04 1.02 6.14
C ALA A 9 4.44 0.97 5.53
N HIS A 10 4.62 0.07 4.59
CA HIS A 10 5.88 -0.05 3.86
C HIS A 10 5.61 -0.35 2.40
N ILE A 11 6.55 0.07 1.56
CA ILE A 11 6.49 -0.13 0.11
C ILE A 11 7.86 -0.42 -0.48
N ASP A 12 7.87 -1.22 -1.53
CA ASP A 12 9.02 -1.37 -2.41
C ASP A 12 8.90 -0.41 -3.59
N ALA A 13 9.94 0.35 -3.88
CA ALA A 13 10.11 1.12 -5.10
C ALA A 13 10.61 0.25 -6.27
N TYR A 14 10.08 -0.97 -6.37
CA TYR A 14 10.32 -1.94 -7.44
C TYR A 14 8.98 -2.36 -8.05
N SER A 15 8.98 -2.55 -9.37
CA SER A 15 7.83 -3.01 -10.15
C SER A 15 8.33 -4.06 -11.16
N ASP A 16 7.48 -5.01 -11.51
CA ASP A 16 7.72 -5.93 -12.63
C ASP A 16 7.54 -5.24 -14.00
N ASP A 17 6.83 -4.10 -14.02
CA ASP A 17 6.52 -3.31 -15.21
C ASP A 17 7.15 -1.91 -15.13
N ASP A 18 7.09 -1.15 -16.23
CA ASP A 18 7.49 0.25 -16.23
C ASP A 18 6.52 1.09 -15.38
N TRP A 19 7.05 1.99 -14.55
CA TRP A 19 6.24 2.92 -13.77
C TRP A 19 5.44 3.85 -14.70
N PRO A 20 4.10 3.96 -14.52
CA PRO A 20 3.30 4.93 -15.25
C PRO A 20 3.77 6.36 -14.99
N THR A 21 3.68 7.22 -16.00
CA THR A 21 4.20 8.60 -15.92
C THR A 21 3.49 9.40 -14.81
N GLU A 22 2.21 9.13 -14.59
CA GLU A 22 1.38 9.75 -13.57
C GLU A 22 1.84 9.47 -12.13
N VAL A 23 2.59 8.39 -11.88
CA VAL A 23 3.05 8.03 -10.53
C VAL A 23 4.53 8.32 -10.29
N LEU A 24 5.27 8.78 -11.30
CA LEU A 24 6.71 9.04 -11.20
C LEU A 24 7.07 10.02 -10.07
N HIS A 25 6.23 11.04 -9.84
CA HIS A 25 6.45 11.97 -8.73
C HIS A 25 6.39 11.26 -7.37
N SER A 26 5.46 10.32 -7.20
CA SER A 26 5.33 9.55 -5.96
C SER A 26 6.45 8.51 -5.82
N TYR A 27 6.89 7.92 -6.92
CA TYR A 27 8.09 7.06 -6.97
C TYR A 27 9.36 7.82 -6.53
N GLU A 28 9.60 8.99 -7.09
CA GLU A 28 10.73 9.85 -6.71
C GLU A 28 10.65 10.27 -5.24
N HIS A 29 9.44 10.56 -4.75
CA HIS A 29 9.20 10.90 -3.36
C HIS A 29 9.50 9.72 -2.42
N ALA A 30 9.08 8.50 -2.74
CA ALA A 30 9.41 7.30 -1.97
C ALA A 30 10.92 7.12 -1.83
N LEU A 31 11.66 7.23 -2.94
CA LEU A 31 13.13 7.16 -2.90
C LEU A 31 13.76 8.31 -2.10
N SER A 32 13.13 9.49 -2.08
CA SER A 32 13.58 10.60 -1.26
C SER A 32 13.40 10.34 0.23
N LEU A 33 12.30 9.72 0.65
CA LEU A 33 12.05 9.32 2.03
C LEU A 33 13.11 8.30 2.49
N ALA A 34 13.37 7.26 1.71
CA ALA A 34 14.42 6.27 2.01
C ALA A 34 15.81 6.92 2.16
N ARG A 35 16.13 7.93 1.34
CA ARG A 35 17.37 8.71 1.48
C ARG A 35 17.39 9.56 2.75
N GLN A 36 16.27 10.15 3.14
CA GLN A 36 16.16 10.93 4.37
C GLN A 36 16.34 10.05 5.61
N GLU A 37 15.75 8.86 5.64
CA GLU A 37 15.95 7.87 6.70
C GLU A 37 17.42 7.43 6.83
N LEU A 38 18.10 7.32 5.69
CA LEU A 38 19.52 7.00 5.66
C LEU A 38 20.36 8.13 6.28
N VAL A 39 19.99 9.38 6.03
CA VAL A 39 20.66 10.57 6.57
C VAL A 39 20.36 10.73 8.06
N SER A 40 19.13 10.47 8.51
CA SER A 40 18.74 10.52 9.92
C SER A 40 19.29 9.34 10.73
N GLY A 41 19.68 8.26 10.05
CA GLY A 41 20.23 7.05 10.66
C GLY A 41 19.16 6.05 11.11
N THR A 42 17.89 6.27 10.80
CA THR A 42 16.82 5.28 11.02
C THR A 42 16.95 4.09 10.06
N ARG A 43 17.56 4.31 8.89
CA ARG A 43 17.85 3.26 7.89
C ARG A 43 19.35 2.98 7.78
N SER A 44 19.69 1.70 7.59
CA SER A 44 21.08 1.26 7.40
C SER A 44 21.60 1.58 5.99
N ARG A 45 22.88 1.96 5.88
CA ARG A 45 23.60 2.09 4.59
C ARG A 45 23.73 0.79 3.80
N ARG A 46 23.51 -0.35 4.44
CA ARG A 46 23.53 -1.66 3.77
C ARG A 46 22.15 -2.08 3.27
N SER A 47 21.09 -1.37 3.66
CA SER A 47 19.74 -1.64 3.17
C SER A 47 19.67 -1.32 1.69
N ASP A 48 18.86 -2.10 0.96
CA ASP A 48 18.53 -1.78 -0.41
C ASP A 48 17.83 -0.40 -0.48
N PRO A 49 18.20 0.51 -1.40
CA PRO A 49 17.60 1.85 -1.47
C PRO A 49 16.11 1.87 -1.81
N GLY A 50 15.61 0.82 -2.47
CA GLY A 50 14.24 0.73 -2.96
C GLY A 50 13.33 -0.22 -2.18
N MET A 51 13.84 -1.16 -1.37
CA MET A 51 12.99 -2.14 -0.68
C MET A 51 12.57 -1.67 0.72
N GLY A 52 11.34 -1.92 1.14
CA GLY A 52 10.87 -1.70 2.52
C GLY A 52 11.07 -0.26 2.96
N ILE A 53 10.54 0.68 2.18
CA ILE A 53 10.51 2.10 2.52
C ILE A 53 9.34 2.32 3.46
N ASP A 54 9.61 2.82 4.66
CA ASP A 54 8.56 3.08 5.65
C ASP A 54 7.79 4.36 5.26
N LEU A 55 6.47 4.32 5.42
CA LEU A 55 5.58 5.44 5.15
C LEU A 55 4.72 5.74 6.38
N ASP A 56 4.73 7.01 6.78
CA ASP A 56 3.79 7.53 7.78
C ASP A 56 2.43 7.76 7.12
N VAL A 57 1.50 6.84 7.33
CA VAL A 57 0.14 6.95 6.79
C VAL A 57 -0.65 8.10 7.41
N GLN A 58 -0.22 8.72 8.52
CA GLN A 58 -0.88 9.90 9.08
C GLN A 58 -0.46 11.19 8.35
N ASP A 59 0.67 11.18 7.63
CA ASP A 59 1.04 12.24 6.71
C ASP A 59 0.31 12.07 5.36
N ASP A 60 -0.41 13.10 4.93
CA ASP A 60 -1.19 13.05 3.68
C ASP A 60 -0.31 12.87 2.43
N GLY A 61 0.92 13.39 2.45
CA GLY A 61 1.86 13.28 1.34
C GLY A 61 2.42 11.87 1.21
N GLN A 62 2.82 11.25 2.32
CA GLN A 62 3.30 9.87 2.35
C GLN A 62 2.17 8.87 2.12
N PHE A 63 0.97 9.13 2.65
CA PHE A 63 -0.20 8.32 2.34
C PHE A 63 -0.56 8.37 0.84
N LYS A 64 -0.38 9.53 0.19
CA LYS A 64 -0.53 9.64 -1.26
C LYS A 64 0.50 8.79 -2.01
N VAL A 65 1.76 8.77 -1.56
CA VAL A 65 2.80 7.90 -2.15
C VAL A 65 2.35 6.44 -2.09
N LEU A 66 1.86 6.00 -0.93
CA LEU A 66 1.35 4.64 -0.78
C LEU A 66 0.20 4.36 -1.75
N SER A 67 -0.80 5.24 -1.79
CA SER A 67 -1.99 5.06 -2.63
C SER A 67 -1.68 5.07 -4.13
N ASP A 68 -0.69 5.86 -4.57
CA ASP A 68 -0.32 5.96 -5.97
C ASP A 68 0.48 4.73 -6.43
N LEU A 69 1.38 4.22 -5.58
CA LEU A 69 2.35 3.19 -5.97
C LEU A 69 1.91 1.77 -5.65
N ALA A 70 1.04 1.56 -4.65
CA ALA A 70 0.54 0.24 -4.27
C ALA A 70 0.00 -0.61 -5.45
N PRO A 71 -0.67 -0.03 -6.48
CA PRO A 71 -1.12 -0.80 -7.64
C PRO A 71 -0.03 -1.25 -8.62
N TYR A 72 1.22 -0.79 -8.46
CA TYR A 72 2.28 -1.00 -9.45
C TYR A 72 3.53 -1.64 -8.84
N THR A 73 3.67 -1.60 -7.52
CA THR A 73 4.81 -2.18 -6.82
C THR A 73 4.70 -3.70 -6.71
N ILE A 74 5.85 -4.37 -6.63
CA ILE A 74 5.92 -5.79 -6.25
C ILE A 74 5.54 -6.03 -4.78
N HIS A 75 5.53 -4.99 -3.94
CA HIS A 75 5.25 -5.12 -2.52
C HIS A 75 4.81 -3.80 -1.86
N ALA A 76 3.64 -3.80 -1.25
CA ALA A 76 3.16 -2.79 -0.31
C ALA A 76 2.28 -3.44 0.75
N GLU A 77 2.49 -3.06 2.01
CA GLU A 77 1.63 -3.50 3.11
C GLU A 77 1.33 -2.38 4.08
N GLY A 78 0.22 -2.54 4.79
CA GLY A 78 -0.16 -1.73 5.94
C GLY A 78 -0.52 -2.64 7.08
N TRP A 79 -0.05 -2.26 8.26
CA TRP A 79 -0.17 -2.99 9.51
C TRP A 79 -0.90 -2.14 10.54
N GLY A 80 -1.65 -2.78 11.42
CA GLY A 80 -2.33 -2.17 12.56
C GLY A 80 -2.34 -3.12 13.73
N ASP A 81 -1.84 -2.68 14.89
CA ASP A 81 -1.72 -3.49 16.11
C ASP A 81 -1.02 -4.84 15.87
N GLY A 82 0.00 -4.84 14.99
CA GLY A 82 0.77 -6.04 14.62
C GLY A 82 0.03 -7.02 13.70
N ARG A 83 -1.09 -6.62 13.10
CA ARG A 83 -1.87 -7.42 12.15
C ARG A 83 -1.81 -6.77 10.77
N LEU A 84 -1.75 -7.59 9.72
CA LEU A 84 -1.79 -7.12 8.34
C LEU A 84 -3.19 -6.57 8.03
N VAL A 85 -3.29 -5.33 7.58
CA VAL A 85 -4.53 -4.62 7.25
C VAL A 85 -4.73 -4.52 5.74
N PHE A 86 -3.66 -4.36 4.98
CA PHE A 86 -3.68 -4.54 3.53
C PHE A 86 -2.35 -5.10 3.03
N SER A 87 -2.41 -5.78 1.88
CA SER A 87 -1.25 -6.20 1.12
C SER A 87 -1.54 -6.09 -0.37
N ALA A 88 -0.64 -5.46 -1.11
CA ALA A 88 -0.57 -5.48 -2.56
C ALA A 88 0.82 -6.04 -2.91
N SER A 89 0.88 -7.17 -3.59
CA SER A 89 2.11 -7.95 -3.77
C SER A 89 2.32 -8.42 -5.22
N ASP A 90 1.69 -7.71 -6.15
CA ASP A 90 1.89 -7.85 -7.59
C ASP A 90 1.62 -6.50 -8.27
N SER A 91 2.02 -6.36 -9.54
CA SER A 91 1.81 -5.16 -10.34
C SER A 91 0.33 -4.96 -10.75
N GLY A 92 -0.55 -4.90 -9.76
CA GLY A 92 -1.93 -4.43 -9.88
C GLY A 92 -2.96 -5.53 -10.13
N THR A 93 -2.62 -6.79 -9.87
CA THR A 93 -3.52 -7.93 -10.09
C THR A 93 -4.12 -8.53 -8.81
N ALA A 94 -3.58 -8.19 -7.65
CA ALA A 94 -4.01 -8.68 -6.35
C ALA A 94 -3.92 -7.57 -5.30
N LEU A 95 -5.04 -7.43 -4.59
CA LEU A 95 -5.14 -6.63 -3.39
C LEU A 95 -5.83 -7.48 -2.33
N TRP A 96 -5.22 -7.59 -1.17
CA TRP A 96 -5.84 -8.11 0.03
C TRP A 96 -6.07 -6.98 1.03
N ILE A 97 -7.24 -6.96 1.66
CA ILE A 97 -7.61 -5.98 2.69
C ILE A 97 -8.41 -6.65 3.81
N GLU A 98 -8.09 -6.33 5.07
CA GLU A 98 -8.95 -6.62 6.22
C GLU A 98 -9.97 -5.49 6.35
N VAL A 99 -11.26 -5.85 6.35
CA VAL A 99 -12.36 -4.88 6.46
C VAL A 99 -13.42 -5.39 7.44
N THR A 100 -14.09 -4.46 8.13
CA THR A 100 -15.31 -4.77 8.89
C THR A 100 -16.48 -5.04 7.94
N GLN A 101 -17.56 -5.64 8.46
CA GLN A 101 -18.76 -5.89 7.66
C GLN A 101 -19.39 -4.60 7.09
N GLU A 102 -19.34 -3.50 7.85
CA GLU A 102 -19.83 -2.20 7.39
C GLU A 102 -18.93 -1.63 6.28
N GLN A 103 -17.62 -1.82 6.40
CA GLN A 103 -16.66 -1.39 5.39
C GLN A 103 -16.77 -2.20 4.11
N GLU A 104 -16.98 -3.52 4.21
CA GLU A 104 -17.28 -4.40 3.10
C GLU A 104 -18.55 -3.94 2.36
N ALA A 105 -19.65 -3.72 3.09
CA ALA A 105 -20.90 -3.25 2.50
C ALA A 105 -20.73 -1.90 1.77
N ALA A 106 -19.99 -0.97 2.38
CA ALA A 106 -19.69 0.33 1.77
C ALA A 106 -18.79 0.20 0.53
N LEU A 107 -17.80 -0.71 0.54
CA LEU A 107 -16.93 -1.01 -0.59
C LEU A 107 -17.75 -1.59 -1.75
N LEU A 108 -18.53 -2.64 -1.49
CA LEU A 108 -19.39 -3.29 -2.49
C LEU A 108 -20.38 -2.31 -3.12
N PHE A 109 -20.97 -1.43 -2.32
CA PHE A 109 -21.85 -0.38 -2.82
C PHE A 109 -21.13 0.56 -3.80
N ARG A 110 -19.94 1.04 -3.45
CA ARG A 110 -19.13 1.92 -4.31
C ARG A 110 -18.67 1.21 -5.59
N LEU A 111 -18.24 -0.04 -5.49
CA LEU A 111 -17.88 -0.84 -6.67
C LEU A 111 -19.06 -1.01 -7.61
N GLY A 112 -20.27 -1.25 -7.08
CA GLY A 112 -21.50 -1.30 -7.87
C GLY A 112 -21.81 0.01 -8.59
N GLN A 113 -21.55 1.17 -7.95
CA GLN A 113 -21.68 2.48 -8.60
C GLN A 113 -20.68 2.70 -9.74
N LEU A 114 -19.53 2.03 -9.69
CA LEU A 114 -18.51 2.03 -10.73
C LEU A 114 -18.73 0.94 -11.80
N GLY A 115 -19.82 0.15 -11.69
CA GLY A 115 -20.10 -0.95 -12.61
C GLY A 115 -19.22 -2.19 -12.40
N ILE A 116 -18.49 -2.26 -11.30
CA ILE A 116 -17.62 -3.40 -10.96
C ILE A 116 -18.47 -4.45 -10.24
N SER A 117 -18.54 -5.66 -10.80
CA SER A 117 -19.29 -6.76 -10.21
C SER A 117 -18.63 -7.26 -8.92
N SER A 118 -19.44 -7.60 -7.91
CA SER A 118 -18.94 -8.17 -6.65
C SER A 118 -18.26 -9.54 -6.83
N GLY A 119 -18.49 -10.21 -7.96
CA GLY A 119 -17.84 -11.49 -8.30
C GLY A 119 -16.32 -11.41 -8.52
N VAL A 120 -15.75 -10.20 -8.56
CA VAL A 120 -14.27 -10.02 -8.63
C VAL A 120 -13.60 -10.14 -7.26
N LEU A 121 -14.37 -10.13 -6.17
CA LEU A 121 -13.84 -10.22 -4.81
C LEU A 121 -13.95 -11.65 -4.28
N THR A 122 -12.89 -12.13 -3.64
CA THR A 122 -12.88 -13.39 -2.90
C THR A 122 -12.79 -13.11 -1.42
N VAL A 123 -13.79 -13.52 -0.64
CA VAL A 123 -13.74 -13.46 0.82
C VAL A 123 -12.88 -14.62 1.32
N LEU A 124 -11.77 -14.31 1.98
CA LEU A 124 -10.97 -15.32 2.66
C LEU A 124 -11.59 -15.62 4.03
N THR A 125 -12.01 -16.86 4.23
CA THR A 125 -12.41 -17.33 5.57
C THR A 125 -11.18 -17.34 6.47
N PRO A 126 -11.24 -16.79 7.71
CA PRO A 126 -10.14 -16.90 8.66
C PRO A 126 -9.70 -18.35 8.81
N GLY A 127 -8.41 -18.62 8.61
CA GLY A 127 -7.84 -19.95 8.86
C GLY A 127 -8.07 -20.36 10.32
N ARG A 128 -8.55 -21.59 10.52
CA ARG A 128 -8.70 -22.20 11.85
C ARG A 128 -7.37 -22.36 12.56
#